data_AF-A0A524GTB8-F1
#
_entry.id   AF-A0A524GTB8-F1
#
_cell.length_a   1.000
_cell.length_b   1.000
_cell.length_c   1.000
_cell.angle_alpha   90.00
_cell.angle_beta   90.00
_cell.angle_gamma   90.00
#
_symmetry.space_group_name_H-M   'P 1'
#
loop_
_entity.id
_entity.type
_entity.pdbx_description
1 polymer ?
#
loop_
_entity_poly.entity_id
_entity_poly.type
_entity_poly.pdbx_seq_one_letter_code
_entity_poly.pdbx_strand_id
1 'polypeptide(L)'
;MHRVKLPDGMAVHDALDLFRQDPQVEFAEPNYYRHIRATPNDTNYASLWGLPKINAPGGWDVSTDCGSAVVAVIDTGVDYTHPDLAANI
;
A
#
# COMPACT_ATOMS: atom_id res chain seq x y z
N MET A 1 18.76 -8.24 4.10
CA MET A 1 18.46 -6.89 3.58
C MET A 1 19.58 -5.96 3.97
N HIS A 2 20.25 -5.34 3.00
CA HIS A 2 21.38 -4.45 3.24
C HIS A 2 21.07 -3.06 2.70
N ARG A 3 21.38 -2.03 3.47
CA ARG A 3 21.27 -0.63 3.02
C ARG A 3 22.63 -0.17 2.51
N VAL A 4 22.69 0.19 1.24
CA VAL A 4 23.90 0.74 0.63
C VAL A 4 23.76 2.26 0.52
N LYS A 5 24.78 2.99 0.98
CA LYS A 5 24.86 4.43 0.76
C LYS A 5 25.59 4.65 -0.57
N LEU A 6 24.98 5.41 -1.48
CA LEU A 6 25.59 5.70 -2.77
C LEU A 6 26.72 6.73 -2.61
N PRO A 7 27.78 6.66 -3.45
CA PRO A 7 28.78 7.71 -3.55
C PRO A 7 28.17 9.06 -3.91
N ASP A 8 28.80 10.14 -3.46
CA ASP A 8 28.33 11.50 -3.76
C ASP A 8 28.31 11.73 -5.28
N GLY A 9 27.18 12.23 -5.79
CA GLY A 9 26.96 12.50 -7.21
C GLY A 9 26.47 11.32 -8.06
N MET A 10 26.39 10.09 -7.52
CA MET A 10 25.80 8.96 -8.22
C MET A 10 24.26 9.07 -8.20
N ALA A 11 23.63 9.04 -9.37
CA ALA A 11 22.18 8.99 -9.46
C ALA A 11 21.67 7.60 -9.04
N VAL A 12 20.49 7.56 -8.43
CA VAL A 12 19.87 6.30 -7.99
C VAL A 12 19.63 5.35 -9.16
N HIS A 13 19.28 5.86 -10.35
CA HIS A 13 19.09 5.00 -11.53
C HIS A 13 20.40 4.30 -11.93
N ASP A 14 21.54 5.00 -11.87
CA ASP A 14 22.84 4.44 -12.25
C ASP A 14 23.25 3.32 -11.29
N ALA A 15 22.99 3.53 -10.00
CA ALA A 15 23.23 2.52 -8.98
C ALA A 15 22.35 1.27 -9.20
N LEU A 16 21.09 1.45 -9.56
CA LEU A 16 20.19 0.33 -9.86
C LEU A 16 20.64 -0.46 -11.09
N ASP A 17 21.06 0.23 -12.15
CA ASP A 17 21.55 -0.43 -13.36
C ASP A 17 22.84 -1.21 -13.11
N LEU A 18 23.70 -0.70 -12.22
CA LEU A 18 24.90 -1.41 -11.78
C LEU A 18 24.55 -2.64 -10.93
N PHE A 19 23.64 -2.50 -9.96
CA PHE A 19 23.23 -3.63 -9.11
C PHE A 19 22.48 -4.73 -9.87
N ARG A 20 21.71 -4.39 -10.91
CA ARG A 20 21.05 -5.38 -11.77
C ARG A 20 22.02 -6.27 -12.55
N GLN A 21 23.25 -5.81 -12.75
CA GLN A 21 24.28 -6.56 -13.48
C GLN A 21 25.13 -7.44 -12.55
N ASP A 22 25.02 -7.29 -11.23
CA ASP A 22 25.78 -8.07 -10.27
C ASP A 22 25.10 -9.43 -10.03
N PRO A 23 25.73 -10.57 -10.37
CA PRO A 23 25.14 -11.89 -10.17
C PRO A 23 24.93 -12.26 -8.69
N GLN A 24 25.47 -11.48 -7.74
CA GLN A 24 25.25 -11.64 -6.31
C GLN A 24 24.03 -10.86 -5.80
N VAL A 25 23.40 -10.03 -6.65
CA VAL A 25 22.26 -9.20 -6.28
C VAL A 25 21.00 -9.74 -6.94
N GLU A 26 20.11 -10.32 -6.14
CA GLU A 26 18.80 -10.78 -6.60
C GLU A 26 17.86 -9.62 -6.96
N PHE A 27 17.84 -8.57 -6.14
CA PHE A 27 17.03 -7.36 -6.37
C PHE A 27 17.59 -6.14 -5.60
N ALA A 28 17.42 -4.95 -6.18
CA ALA A 28 17.73 -3.67 -5.55
C ALA A 28 16.63 -2.63 -5.84
N GLU A 29 16.28 -1.84 -4.83
CA GLU A 29 15.28 -0.77 -4.93
C GLU A 29 15.76 0.53 -4.27
N PRO A 30 15.28 1.70 -4.73
CA PRO A 30 15.50 2.95 -4.05
C PRO A 30 14.87 2.97 -2.66
N ASN A 31 15.58 3.56 -1.70
CA ASN A 31 15.01 3.86 -0.39
C ASN A 31 14.28 5.22 -0.40
N TYR A 32 13.00 5.22 -0.76
CA TYR A 32 12.19 6.45 -0.73
C TYR A 32 11.71 6.83 0.67
N TYR A 33 11.72 8.13 0.98
CA TYR A 33 10.96 8.68 2.12
C TYR A 33 9.46 8.43 1.90
N ARG A 34 8.80 7.81 2.89
CA ARG A 34 7.34 7.67 2.91
C ARG A 34 6.74 8.84 3.69
N HIS A 35 5.67 9.40 3.17
CA HIS A 35 4.83 10.36 3.87
C HIS A 35 3.52 9.66 4.26
N ILE A 36 2.98 9.96 5.43
CA ILE A 36 1.64 9.48 5.83
C ILE A 36 0.66 10.05 4.81
N ARG A 37 -0.09 9.20 4.09
CA ARG A 37 -1.03 9.73 3.11
C ARG A 37 -2.35 8.98 2.94
N ALA A 38 -3.00 8.69 4.06
CA ALA A 38 -4.44 8.68 4.23
C ALA A 38 -4.72 8.55 5.73
N THR A 39 -5.32 9.57 6.34
CA THR A 39 -5.90 9.42 7.68
C THR A 39 -7.37 9.01 7.47
N PRO A 40 -7.80 7.85 7.97
CA PRO A 40 -9.20 7.44 7.87
C PRO A 40 -10.10 8.49 8.52
N ASN A 41 -11.18 8.85 7.84
CA ASN A 41 -12.13 9.87 8.28
C ASN A 41 -13.33 9.28 9.05
N ASP A 42 -13.35 7.95 9.26
CA ASP A 42 -14.35 7.27 10.08
C ASP A 42 -14.12 7.63 11.55
N THR A 43 -15.17 8.15 12.20
CA THR A 43 -15.14 8.57 13.61
C THR A 43 -14.81 7.42 14.55
N ASN A 44 -15.19 6.19 14.18
CA ASN A 44 -14.96 4.98 14.98
C ASN A 44 -13.68 4.24 14.58
N TYR A 45 -12.84 4.79 13.68
CA TYR A 45 -11.64 4.11 13.21
C TYR A 45 -10.72 3.63 14.35
N ALA A 46 -10.63 4.40 15.43
CA ALA A 46 -9.85 4.04 16.62
C ALA A 46 -10.31 2.73 17.28
N SER A 47 -11.57 2.33 17.09
CA SER A 47 -12.14 1.07 17.59
C SER A 47 -11.92 -0.11 16.64
N LEU A 48 -11.53 0.13 15.38
CA LEU A 48 -11.35 -0.90 14.34
C LEU A 48 -9.96 -1.54 14.41
N TRP A 49 -9.65 -2.17 15.54
CA TRP A 49 -8.32 -2.73 15.89
C TRP A 49 -7.68 -3.62 14.79
N GLY A 50 -8.50 -4.27 13.97
CA GLY A 50 -8.04 -5.15 12.90
C GLY A 50 -7.37 -4.40 11.74
N LEU A 51 -7.82 -3.20 11.41
CA LEU A 51 -7.32 -2.43 10.26
C LEU A 51 -5.86 -1.99 10.45
N PRO A 52 -5.44 -1.45 11.61
CA PRO A 52 -4.03 -1.23 11.90
C PRO A 52 -3.21 -2.52 11.91
N LYS A 53 -3.77 -3.64 12.42
CA LYS A 53 -3.04 -4.91 12.54
C LYS A 53 -2.63 -5.50 11.19
N ILE A 54 -3.44 -5.30 10.15
CA ILE A 54 -3.12 -5.71 8.77
C ILE A 54 -2.48 -4.58 7.95
N ASN A 55 -2.16 -3.45 8.58
CA ASN A 55 -1.66 -2.24 7.92
C ASN A 55 -2.53 -1.75 6.74
N ALA A 56 -3.86 -1.78 6.91
CA ALA A 56 -4.80 -1.31 5.88
C ALA A 56 -4.52 0.15 5.44
N PRO A 57 -4.21 1.11 6.33
CA PRO A 57 -3.85 2.47 5.91
C PRO A 57 -2.66 2.51 4.95
N GLY A 58 -1.63 1.69 5.17
CA GLY A 58 -0.50 1.60 4.25
C GLY A 58 -0.89 1.04 2.88
N GLY A 59 -1.95 0.22 2.81
CA GLY A 59 -2.52 -0.23 1.53
C GLY A 59 -3.31 0.87 0.82
N TRP A 60 -4.07 1.67 1.56
CA TRP A 60 -4.82 2.82 1.02
C TRP A 60 -3.91 3.94 0.52
N ASP A 61 -2.71 4.09 1.10
CA ASP A 61 -1.67 4.95 0.57
C ASP A 61 -1.22 4.54 -0.85
N VAL A 62 -1.44 3.27 -1.24
CA VAL A 62 -1.11 2.72 -2.57
C VAL A 62 -2.29 2.86 -3.53
N SER A 63 -3.47 2.39 -3.13
CA SER A 63 -4.71 2.55 -3.90
C SER A 63 -5.94 2.44 -2.99
N THR A 64 -6.93 3.30 -3.26
CA THR A 64 -8.29 3.20 -2.71
C THR A 64 -9.33 2.97 -3.80
N ASP A 65 -9.00 3.24 -5.06
CA ASP A 65 -9.89 2.98 -6.19
C ASP A 65 -9.67 1.55 -6.68
N CYS A 66 -10.67 0.72 -6.41
CA CYS A 66 -10.73 -0.67 -6.81
C CYS A 66 -12.00 -0.96 -7.63
N GLY A 67 -12.61 0.05 -8.28
CA GLY A 67 -13.90 -0.09 -8.96
C GLY A 67 -13.95 -1.12 -10.10
N SER A 68 -12.79 -1.59 -10.58
CA SER A 68 -12.69 -2.67 -11.56
C SER A 68 -12.65 -4.08 -10.96
N ALA A 69 -12.39 -4.19 -9.65
CA ALA A 69 -12.32 -5.46 -8.93
C ALA A 69 -13.67 -5.73 -8.24
N VAL A 70 -14.36 -6.80 -8.66
CA VAL A 70 -15.64 -7.20 -8.06
C VAL A 70 -15.40 -8.28 -7.00
N VAL A 71 -15.92 -8.06 -5.80
CA VAL A 71 -15.86 -9.01 -4.68
C VAL A 71 -17.22 -9.68 -4.50
N ALA A 72 -17.28 -11.00 -4.61
CA ALA A 72 -18.51 -11.77 -4.39
C ALA A 72 -18.61 -12.26 -2.93
N VAL A 73 -19.72 -11.93 -2.26
CA VAL A 73 -20.03 -12.39 -0.91
C VAL A 73 -21.20 -13.38 -0.98
N ILE A 74 -20.94 -14.66 -0.69
CA ILE A 74 -21.97 -15.72 -0.68
C ILE A 74 -22.42 -15.94 0.76
N ASP A 75 -23.41 -15.18 1.18
CA ASP A 75 -23.96 -15.20 2.55
C ASP A 75 -25.50 -14.97 2.49
N THR A 76 -26.09 -14.57 3.61
CA THR A 76 -27.51 -14.33 3.84
C THR A 76 -28.12 -13.16 3.07
N GLY A 77 -27.30 -12.33 2.42
CA GLY A 77 -27.69 -11.14 1.68
C GLY A 77 -27.07 -9.86 2.23
N VAL A 78 -27.48 -8.71 1.72
CA VAL A 78 -27.01 -7.38 2.16
C VAL A 78 -28.18 -6.40 2.23
N ASP A 79 -28.13 -5.47 3.19
CA ASP A 79 -28.99 -4.28 3.16
C ASP A 79 -28.41 -3.28 2.14
N TYR A 80 -28.99 -3.29 0.93
CA TYR A 80 -28.60 -2.42 -0.19
C TYR A 80 -28.77 -0.93 0.09
N THR A 81 -29.46 -0.56 1.19
CA THR A 81 -29.75 0.83 1.55
C THR A 81 -28.94 1.34 2.73
N HIS A 82 -28.08 0.50 3.32
CA HIS A 82 -27.24 0.92 4.45
C HIS A 82 -26.31 2.06 4.03
N PRO A 83 -26.24 3.19 4.77
CA PRO A 83 -25.50 4.38 4.35
C PRO A 83 -24.00 4.13 4.11
N ASP A 84 -23.37 3.25 4.89
CA ASP A 84 -21.94 2.92 4.73
C ASP A 84 -21.66 1.91 3.61
N LEU A 85 -22.69 1.28 3.02
CA LEU A 85 -22.54 0.24 2.00
C LEU A 85 -23.10 0.64 0.65
N ALA A 86 -24.19 1.42 0.60
CA ALA A 86 -24.97 1.68 -0.61
C ALA A 86 -24.17 2.25 -1.80
N ALA A 87 -23.08 2.97 -1.55
CA ALA A 87 -22.20 3.49 -2.60
C ALA A 87 -21.25 2.44 -3.20
N ASN A 88 -21.14 1.25 -2.59
CA ASN A 88 -20.18 0.19 -2.89
C ASN A 88 -20.86 -1.14 -3.28
N ILE A 89 -22.17 -1.14 -3.56
CA ILE A 89 -22.96 -2.32 -3.97
C ILE A 89 -23.50 -2.13 -5.38
#